data_AF-A0A0C9UPR9-F1
#
_entry.id   AF-A0A0C9UPR9-F1
#
_cell.length_a   1.000
_cell.length_b   1.000
_cell.length_c   1.000
_cell.angle_alpha   90.00
_cell.angle_beta   90.00
_cell.angle_gamma   90.00
#
_symmetry.space_group_name_H-M   'P 1'
#
loop_
_entity.id
_entity.type
_entity.pdbx_description
1 polymer ?
#
loop_
_entity_poly.entity_id
_entity_poly.type
_entity_poly.pdbx_seq_one_letter_code
_entity_poly.pdbx_strand_id
1 'polypeptide(L)'
;MSHQIILEDPLSHDGIHDLESFWWILVHTVLTSAGPGKWREDRSKSLDLLIAGYFDGPHLIMAQCKWRIFARLGKDPEDWVNDLLKEMHPYFEPLRDLIFSWWAALKTGFDHEGYEYHNIHDIVLSFLNLTIEKLNDTTDEETEREDRRRRSYQDGTKAAILEQRCVEVVPISPKKATQAQTTNATTVEPESLTASDREKKRFKK
;
A
#
# COMPACT_ATOMS: atom_id res chain seq x y z
N MET A 1 -16.76 7.82 -4.27
CA MET A 1 -15.62 7.93 -3.33
C MET A 1 -15.30 6.55 -2.75
N SER A 2 -14.07 6.30 -2.31
CA SER A 2 -13.62 4.98 -1.80
C SER A 2 -14.49 4.41 -0.66
N HIS A 3 -15.03 5.26 0.22
CA HIS A 3 -15.93 4.80 1.27
C HIS A 3 -17.27 4.24 0.73
N GLN A 4 -17.72 4.73 -0.42
CA GLN A 4 -18.93 4.22 -1.09
C GLN A 4 -18.63 2.88 -1.77
N ILE A 5 -17.46 2.76 -2.42
CA ILE A 5 -17.02 1.50 -3.06
C ILE A 5 -16.85 0.38 -2.04
N ILE A 6 -16.40 0.69 -0.83
CA ILE A 6 -16.25 -0.31 0.25
C ILE A 6 -17.60 -0.88 0.72
N LEU A 7 -18.68 -0.12 0.58
CA LEU A 7 -19.99 -0.45 1.14
C LEU A 7 -21.05 -0.84 0.08
N GLU A 8 -20.91 -0.43 -1.17
CA GLU A 8 -21.92 -0.59 -2.23
C GLU A 8 -21.29 -1.05 -3.58
N ASP A 9 -22.01 -1.88 -4.36
CA ASP A 9 -21.62 -2.34 -5.71
C ASP A 9 -22.81 -2.24 -6.71
N PRO A 10 -22.64 -1.80 -7.98
CA PRO A 10 -21.52 -1.04 -8.58
C PRO A 10 -21.93 0.41 -8.89
N LEU A 11 -21.28 1.38 -8.23
CA LEU A 11 -21.20 2.73 -8.78
C LEU A 11 -20.20 2.72 -9.95
N SER A 12 -20.45 3.51 -10.99
CA SER A 12 -19.53 3.64 -12.12
C SER A 12 -18.18 4.13 -11.65
N HIS A 13 -17.13 3.38 -11.99
CA HIS A 13 -15.76 3.72 -11.65
C HIS A 13 -15.25 4.79 -12.63
N ASP A 14 -15.14 6.03 -12.17
CA ASP A 14 -14.65 7.16 -12.97
C ASP A 14 -13.19 7.50 -12.63
N GLY A 15 -12.53 8.30 -13.48
CA GLY A 15 -11.11 8.67 -13.31
C GLY A 15 -10.77 9.37 -11.98
N ILE A 16 -11.74 10.05 -11.37
CA ILE A 16 -11.55 10.62 -10.01
C ILE A 16 -11.39 9.53 -8.95
N HIS A 17 -12.03 8.37 -9.11
CA HIS A 17 -11.86 7.23 -8.21
C HIS A 17 -10.51 6.53 -8.41
N ASP A 18 -9.99 6.50 -9.64
CA ASP A 18 -8.62 6.05 -9.90
C ASP A 18 -7.60 6.93 -9.15
N LEU A 19 -7.75 8.25 -9.25
CA LEU A 19 -6.82 9.18 -8.58
C LEU A 19 -7.04 9.27 -7.08
N GLU A 20 -8.25 9.05 -6.57
CA GLU A 20 -8.47 8.87 -5.14
C GLU A 20 -7.75 7.61 -4.63
N SER A 21 -7.87 6.49 -5.35
CA SER A 21 -7.21 5.24 -4.99
C SER A 21 -5.69 5.38 -5.01
N PHE A 22 -5.15 6.11 -6.00
CA PHE A 22 -3.72 6.38 -6.06
C PHE A 22 -3.26 7.30 -4.92
N TRP A 23 -4.06 8.31 -4.56
CA TRP A 23 -3.77 9.15 -3.39
C TRP A 23 -3.67 8.31 -2.10
N TRP A 24 -4.57 7.34 -1.90
CA TRP A 24 -4.48 6.43 -0.76
C TRP A 24 -3.19 5.58 -0.74
N ILE A 25 -2.71 5.14 -1.90
CA ILE A 25 -1.43 4.41 -2.01
C ILE A 25 -0.27 5.31 -1.59
N LEU A 26 -0.28 6.57 -2.01
CA LEU A 26 0.74 7.55 -1.63
C LEU A 26 0.74 7.77 -0.11
N VAL A 27 -0.43 8.02 0.48
CA VAL A 27 -0.61 8.17 1.93
C VAL A 27 -0.11 6.93 2.68
N HIS A 28 -0.51 5.73 2.25
CA HIS A 28 -0.03 4.49 2.86
C HIS A 28 1.50 4.42 2.84
N THR A 29 2.10 4.69 1.68
CA THR A 29 3.55 4.61 1.48
C THR A 29 4.30 5.52 2.45
N VAL A 30 3.88 6.78 2.60
CA VAL A 30 4.56 7.76 3.47
C VAL A 30 4.37 7.49 4.97
N LEU A 31 3.35 6.71 5.33
CA LEU A 31 3.10 6.26 6.70
C LEU A 31 3.88 4.99 7.04
N THR A 32 4.00 4.05 6.11
CA THR A 32 4.54 2.70 6.36
C THR A 32 6.00 2.52 5.94
N SER A 33 6.58 3.44 5.19
CA SER A 33 7.96 3.33 4.69
C SER A 33 8.88 4.29 5.43
N ALA A 34 10.18 3.96 5.48
CA ALA A 34 11.21 4.82 6.06
C ALA A 34 12.15 5.43 5.00
N GLY A 35 11.88 5.18 3.71
CA GLY A 35 12.70 5.62 2.60
C GLY A 35 12.89 4.52 1.54
N PRO A 36 13.93 4.63 0.68
CA PRO A 36 14.13 3.73 -0.44
C PRO A 36 14.23 2.27 -0.01
N GLY A 37 13.26 1.45 -0.41
CA GLY A 37 13.26 0.00 -0.17
C GLY A 37 13.09 -0.42 1.30
N LYS A 38 12.76 0.50 2.21
CA LYS A 38 12.69 0.22 3.65
C LYS A 38 11.28 0.38 4.21
N TRP A 39 10.84 -0.66 4.92
CA TRP A 39 9.69 -0.58 5.80
C TRP A 39 10.03 0.22 7.05
N ARG A 40 9.01 0.89 7.58
CA ARG A 40 9.11 1.62 8.83
C ARG A 40 9.08 0.67 10.01
N GLU A 41 10.12 0.70 10.83
CA GLU A 41 10.24 -0.13 12.04
C GLU A 41 9.81 0.63 13.31
N ASP A 42 9.94 1.96 13.31
CA ASP A 42 9.56 2.87 14.40
C ASP A 42 8.05 3.14 14.43
N ARG A 43 7.24 2.08 14.56
CA ARG A 43 5.78 2.23 14.59
C ARG A 43 5.29 2.59 16.00
N SER A 44 4.66 3.76 16.10
CA SER A 44 3.93 4.19 17.30
C SER A 44 2.58 3.47 17.38
N LYS A 45 2.01 3.33 18.59
CA LYS A 45 0.63 2.82 18.74
C LYS A 45 -0.39 3.69 18.00
N SER A 46 -0.12 5.00 17.92
CA SER A 46 -0.95 5.97 17.19
C SER A 46 -0.96 5.64 15.69
N LEU A 47 0.23 5.44 15.09
CA LEU A 47 0.39 5.04 13.71
C LEU A 47 -0.28 3.69 13.41
N ASP A 48 -0.15 2.71 14.31
CA ASP A 48 -0.80 1.40 14.15
C ASP A 48 -2.32 1.50 14.10
N LEU A 49 -2.91 2.30 14.98
CA LEU A 49 -4.36 2.57 14.98
C LEU A 49 -4.79 3.31 13.71
N LEU A 50 -3.94 4.23 13.23
CA LEU A 50 -4.16 4.95 11.98
C LEU A 50 -4.18 4.00 10.78
N ILE A 51 -3.16 3.13 10.66
CA ILE A 51 -3.07 2.15 9.57
C ILE A 51 -4.25 1.18 9.61
N ALA A 52 -4.60 0.66 10.79
CA ALA A 52 -5.77 -0.17 10.97
C ALA A 52 -7.07 0.58 10.61
N GLY A 53 -7.18 1.87 10.94
CA GLY A 53 -8.35 2.67 10.63
C GLY A 53 -8.59 2.88 9.14
N TYR A 54 -7.53 3.09 8.35
CA TYR A 54 -7.67 3.50 6.94
C TYR A 54 -7.35 2.40 5.92
N PHE A 55 -6.61 1.35 6.29
CA PHE A 55 -6.06 0.38 5.33
C PHE A 55 -6.33 -1.07 5.70
N ASP A 56 -6.08 -1.47 6.95
CA ASP A 56 -6.03 -2.90 7.34
C ASP A 56 -7.20 -3.36 8.23
N GLY A 57 -8.11 -2.46 8.56
CA GLY A 57 -9.20 -2.73 9.50
C GLY A 57 -10.45 -3.36 8.87
N PRO A 58 -11.49 -3.58 9.68
CA PRO A 58 -12.79 -3.99 9.17
C PRO A 58 -13.35 -2.96 8.17
N HIS A 59 -13.97 -3.42 7.07
CA HIS A 59 -14.49 -2.57 6.00
C HIS A 59 -15.36 -1.41 6.50
N LEU A 60 -16.23 -1.65 7.48
CA LEU A 60 -17.08 -0.62 8.06
C LEU A 60 -16.28 0.51 8.73
N ILE A 61 -15.21 0.15 9.45
CA ILE A 61 -14.32 1.12 10.09
C ILE A 61 -13.56 1.91 9.03
N MET A 62 -13.01 1.23 8.03
CA MET A 62 -12.31 1.88 6.92
C MET A 62 -13.21 2.85 6.16
N ALA A 63 -14.43 2.45 5.82
CA ALA A 63 -15.38 3.32 5.14
C ALA A 63 -15.69 4.57 5.98
N GLN A 64 -15.91 4.40 7.30
CA GLN A 64 -16.14 5.54 8.19
C GLN A 64 -14.93 6.48 8.29
N CYS A 65 -13.73 5.93 8.45
CA CYS A 65 -12.49 6.71 8.51
C CYS A 65 -12.27 7.48 7.21
N LYS A 66 -12.34 6.80 6.06
CA LYS A 66 -12.17 7.44 4.74
C LYS A 66 -13.25 8.48 4.44
N TRP A 67 -14.49 8.23 4.85
CA TRP A 67 -15.58 9.19 4.72
C TRP A 67 -15.31 10.47 5.50
N ARG A 68 -14.82 10.38 6.75
CA ARG A 68 -14.55 11.56 7.60
C ARG A 68 -13.57 12.55 6.98
N ILE A 69 -12.56 12.06 6.26
CA ILE A 69 -11.58 12.90 5.58
C ILE A 69 -12.21 13.78 4.49
N PHE A 70 -13.33 13.35 3.90
CA PHE A 70 -14.06 14.11 2.89
C PHE A 70 -15.37 14.72 3.42
N ALA A 71 -15.74 14.48 4.67
CA ALA A 71 -16.96 14.99 5.28
C ALA A 71 -16.71 16.31 6.02
N ARG A 72 -17.67 17.25 5.97
CA ARG A 72 -17.62 18.53 6.72
C ARG A 72 -18.19 18.42 8.14
N LEU A 73 -17.97 17.30 8.84
CA LEU A 73 -18.57 17.07 10.15
C LEU A 73 -17.62 17.37 11.30
N GLY A 74 -17.97 18.38 12.11
CA GLY A 74 -17.42 18.63 13.44
C GLY A 74 -15.96 19.09 13.51
N LYS A 75 -15.26 19.13 12.38
CA LYS A 75 -13.89 19.61 12.19
C LYS A 75 -13.75 20.07 10.74
N ASP A 76 -12.85 21.00 10.46
CA ASP A 76 -12.52 21.33 9.08
C ASP A 76 -11.91 20.11 8.38
N PRO A 77 -12.25 19.82 7.11
CA PRO A 77 -11.73 18.63 6.42
C PRO A 77 -10.19 18.62 6.29
N GLU A 78 -9.58 19.79 6.14
CA GLU A 78 -8.12 19.98 6.09
C GLU A 78 -7.43 19.46 7.35
N ASP A 79 -8.09 19.68 8.47
CA ASP A 79 -7.66 19.34 9.80
C ASP A 79 -7.61 17.81 10.00
N TRP A 80 -8.45 17.04 9.31
CA TRP A 80 -8.36 15.58 9.29
C TRP A 80 -7.14 15.08 8.53
N VAL A 81 -6.81 15.72 7.40
CA VAL A 81 -5.62 15.37 6.62
C VAL A 81 -4.36 15.75 7.39
N ASN A 82 -4.35 16.88 8.08
CA ASN A 82 -3.22 17.27 8.93
C ASN A 82 -2.97 16.26 10.06
N ASP A 83 -4.03 15.77 10.70
CA ASP A 83 -3.90 14.71 11.72
C ASP A 83 -3.35 13.40 11.11
N LEU A 84 -3.81 13.02 9.92
CA LEU A 84 -3.31 11.85 9.18
C LEU A 84 -1.81 11.98 8.86
N LEU A 85 -1.38 13.15 8.38
CA LEU A 85 0.00 13.42 7.97
C LEU A 85 0.92 13.77 9.15
N LYS A 86 0.41 13.80 10.38
CA LYS A 86 1.20 14.06 11.58
C LYS A 86 2.14 12.91 11.93
N GLU A 87 1.74 11.69 11.58
CA GLU A 87 2.56 10.48 11.77
C GLU A 87 3.43 10.17 10.53
N MET A 88 3.46 11.03 9.51
CA MET A 88 4.28 10.82 8.31
C MET A 88 5.76 10.71 8.67
N HIS A 89 6.47 9.77 8.03
CA HIS A 89 7.91 9.62 8.28
C HIS A 89 8.67 10.86 7.74
N PRO A 90 9.65 11.44 8.49
CA PRO A 90 10.33 12.68 8.10
C PRO A 90 10.98 12.67 6.71
N TYR A 91 11.41 11.49 6.24
CA TYR A 91 11.93 11.32 4.87
C TYR A 91 10.96 11.85 3.80
N PHE A 92 9.65 11.70 4.01
CA PHE A 92 8.61 12.11 3.06
C PHE A 92 8.05 13.50 3.33
N GLU A 93 8.60 14.27 4.27
CA GLU A 93 8.16 15.63 4.57
C GLU A 93 8.04 16.53 3.32
N PRO A 94 8.95 16.47 2.34
CA PRO A 94 8.81 17.24 1.09
C PRO A 94 7.54 16.93 0.27
N LEU A 95 6.87 15.80 0.51
CA LEU A 95 5.63 15.42 -0.17
C LEU A 95 4.37 15.91 0.54
N ARG A 96 4.47 16.53 1.72
CA ARG A 96 3.32 16.99 2.51
C ARG A 96 2.39 17.86 1.67
N ASP A 97 2.95 18.88 1.01
CA ASP A 97 2.20 19.83 0.20
C ASP A 97 1.50 19.14 -0.98
N LEU A 98 2.17 18.20 -1.65
CA LEU A 98 1.60 17.41 -2.74
C LEU A 98 0.37 16.63 -2.27
N ILE A 99 0.50 15.89 -1.17
CA ILE A 99 -0.57 15.05 -0.63
C ILE A 99 -1.77 15.93 -0.24
N PHE A 100 -1.51 17.08 0.37
CA PHE A 100 -2.56 18.01 0.78
C PHE A 100 -3.27 18.66 -0.42
N SER A 101 -2.51 19.22 -1.39
CA SER A 101 -3.09 19.85 -2.59
C SER A 101 -3.88 18.85 -3.44
N TRP A 102 -3.38 17.61 -3.56
CA TRP A 102 -4.11 16.55 -4.26
C TRP A 102 -5.43 16.22 -3.54
N TRP A 103 -5.41 16.02 -2.22
CA TRP A 103 -6.65 15.81 -1.46
C TRP A 103 -7.64 16.95 -1.64
N ALA A 104 -7.18 18.20 -1.63
CA ALA A 104 -8.05 19.37 -1.83
C ALA A 104 -8.71 19.34 -3.22
N ALA A 105 -7.97 18.96 -4.27
CA ALA A 105 -8.53 18.80 -5.61
C ALA A 105 -9.57 17.67 -5.67
N LEU A 106 -9.32 16.53 -5.01
CA LEU A 106 -10.29 15.44 -4.90
C LEU A 106 -11.55 15.90 -4.17
N LYS A 107 -11.39 16.59 -3.05
CA LYS A 107 -12.50 17.13 -2.25
C LYS A 107 -13.37 18.08 -3.08
N THR A 108 -12.75 19.01 -3.80
CA THR A 108 -13.45 19.95 -4.68
C THR A 108 -14.17 19.22 -5.81
N GLY A 109 -13.50 18.23 -6.44
CA GLY A 109 -14.08 17.40 -7.48
C GLY A 109 -15.32 16.64 -7.02
N PHE A 110 -15.26 16.00 -5.85
CA PHE A 110 -16.41 15.29 -5.29
C PHE A 110 -17.54 16.21 -4.80
N ASP A 111 -17.23 17.44 -4.35
CA ASP A 111 -18.26 18.37 -3.84
C ASP A 111 -19.06 19.03 -4.97
N HIS A 112 -18.45 19.29 -6.12
CA HIS A 112 -19.05 20.13 -7.16
C HIS A 112 -19.26 19.42 -8.50
N GLU A 113 -18.66 18.24 -8.70
CA GLU A 113 -18.66 17.50 -9.98
C GLU A 113 -18.32 18.40 -11.19
N GLY A 114 -17.46 19.40 -10.95
CA GLY A 114 -17.17 20.49 -11.88
C GLY A 114 -15.89 20.26 -12.68
N TYR A 115 -15.12 21.34 -12.86
CA TYR A 115 -13.87 21.29 -13.63
C TYR A 115 -12.89 20.25 -13.07
N GLU A 116 -12.72 20.22 -11.75
CA GLU A 116 -11.81 19.31 -11.06
C GLU A 116 -12.20 17.85 -11.26
N TYR A 117 -13.50 17.55 -11.29
CA TYR A 117 -13.99 16.18 -11.48
C TYR A 117 -13.60 15.62 -12.84
N HIS A 118 -13.75 16.43 -13.89
CA HIS A 118 -13.48 16.01 -15.27
C HIS A 118 -12.01 16.12 -15.68
N ASN A 119 -11.20 16.94 -15.00
CA ASN A 119 -9.80 17.21 -15.35
C ASN A 119 -8.82 16.75 -14.26
N ILE A 120 -9.25 15.85 -13.37
CA ILE A 120 -8.47 15.43 -12.20
C ILE A 120 -7.09 14.87 -12.57
N HIS A 121 -6.97 14.19 -13.72
CA HIS A 121 -5.69 13.66 -14.20
C HIS A 121 -4.68 14.77 -14.51
N ASP A 122 -5.09 15.80 -15.24
CA ASP A 122 -4.22 16.92 -15.60
C ASP A 122 -3.84 17.75 -14.37
N ILE A 123 -4.79 17.94 -13.45
CA ILE A 123 -4.56 18.64 -12.18
C ILE A 123 -3.50 17.90 -11.35
N VAL A 124 -3.68 16.59 -11.14
CA VAL A 124 -2.73 15.78 -10.37
C VAL A 124 -1.35 15.72 -11.05
N LEU A 125 -1.32 15.58 -12.37
CA LEU A 125 -0.07 15.59 -13.13
C LEU A 125 0.68 16.92 -12.94
N SER A 126 -0.04 18.05 -12.92
CA SER A 126 0.56 19.36 -12.66
C SER A 126 1.17 19.45 -11.26
N PHE A 127 0.52 18.88 -10.24
CA PHE A 127 1.07 18.84 -8.88
C PHE A 127 2.32 17.97 -8.81
N LEU A 128 2.31 16.79 -9.45
CA LEU A 128 3.47 15.90 -9.51
C LEU A 128 4.66 16.59 -10.17
N ASN A 129 4.47 17.23 -11.33
CA ASN A 129 5.53 17.95 -12.02
C ASN A 129 6.09 19.09 -11.16
N LEU A 130 5.22 19.88 -10.54
CA LEU A 130 5.65 20.96 -9.64
C LEU A 130 6.44 20.43 -8.45
N THR A 131 6.03 19.31 -7.86
CA THR A 131 6.77 18.67 -6.77
C THR A 131 8.11 18.15 -7.25
N ILE A 132 8.18 17.48 -8.40
CA ILE A 132 9.44 17.01 -8.99
C ILE A 132 10.40 18.17 -9.23
N GLU A 133 9.93 19.30 -9.77
CA GLU A 133 10.76 20.49 -10.00
C GLU A 133 11.31 21.09 -8.70
N LYS A 134 10.54 21.01 -7.60
CA LYS A 134 10.96 21.49 -6.27
C LYS A 134 11.91 20.53 -5.57
N LEU A 135 11.78 19.24 -5.82
CA LEU A 135 12.65 18.22 -5.26
C LEU A 135 13.99 18.26 -5.99
N ASN A 136 15.04 18.69 -5.30
CA ASN A 136 16.38 18.51 -5.83
C ASN A 136 16.67 17.00 -5.93
N ASP A 137 17.19 16.57 -7.08
CA ASP A 137 17.69 15.21 -7.24
C ASP A 137 18.81 14.99 -6.22
N THR A 138 18.45 14.28 -5.17
CA THR A 138 19.33 13.87 -4.08
C THR A 138 19.37 12.36 -4.11
N THR A 139 19.73 11.81 -5.28
CA THR A 139 20.07 10.39 -5.41
C THR A 139 21.15 10.07 -4.38
N ASP A 140 20.72 9.44 -3.28
CA ASP A 140 21.59 8.96 -2.22
C ASP A 140 21.96 7.49 -2.47
N GLU A 141 22.97 7.01 -1.76
CA GLU A 141 23.45 5.63 -1.92
C GLU A 141 22.35 4.59 -1.69
N GLU A 142 21.34 4.91 -0.87
CA GLU A 142 20.22 4.03 -0.56
C GLU A 142 19.25 3.92 -1.74
N THR A 143 18.95 5.04 -2.38
CA THR A 143 18.15 5.13 -3.61
C THR A 143 18.81 4.32 -4.72
N GLU A 144 20.11 4.52 -4.96
CA GLU A 144 20.80 3.74 -5.98
C GLU A 144 20.83 2.24 -5.68
N ARG A 145 20.99 1.87 -4.40
CA ARG A 145 20.99 0.47 -3.98
C ARG A 145 19.63 -0.16 -4.26
N GLU A 146 18.55 0.52 -3.90
CA GLU A 146 17.20 0.05 -4.16
C GLU A 146 16.91 -0.04 -5.66
N ASP A 147 17.38 0.92 -6.47
CA ASP A 147 17.25 0.89 -7.93
C ASP A 147 18.00 -0.27 -8.56
N ARG A 148 19.22 -0.57 -8.09
CA ARG A 148 19.97 -1.75 -8.53
C ARG A 148 19.22 -3.04 -8.18
N ARG A 149 18.66 -3.12 -6.97
CA ARG A 149 17.86 -4.28 -6.54
C ARG A 149 16.62 -4.48 -7.41
N ARG A 150 15.89 -3.39 -7.73
CA ARG A 150 14.69 -3.42 -8.58
C ARG A 150 15.00 -3.87 -10.00
N ARG A 151 16.06 -3.31 -10.60
CA ARG A 151 16.53 -3.72 -11.94
C ARG A 151 16.90 -5.20 -11.98
N SER A 152 17.70 -5.65 -11.01
CA SER A 152 18.08 -7.05 -10.88
C SER A 152 16.87 -8.00 -10.78
N TYR A 153 15.86 -7.64 -9.98
CA TYR A 153 14.62 -8.42 -9.88
C TYR A 153 13.84 -8.48 -11.20
N GLN A 154 13.70 -7.33 -11.89
CA GLN A 154 13.00 -7.28 -13.18
C GLN A 154 13.71 -8.10 -14.24
N ASP A 155 15.04 -8.02 -14.33
CA ASP A 155 15.83 -8.78 -15.29
C ASP A 155 15.77 -10.28 -15.00
N GLY A 156 15.85 -10.68 -13.72
CA GLY A 156 15.68 -12.06 -13.30
C GLY A 156 14.28 -12.61 -13.62
N THR A 157 13.23 -11.81 -13.41
CA THR A 157 11.85 -12.18 -13.74
C THR A 157 11.69 -12.36 -15.25
N LYS A 158 12.21 -11.43 -16.06
CA LYS A 158 12.20 -11.54 -17.52
C LYS A 158 12.95 -12.78 -18.01
N ALA A 159 14.14 -13.04 -17.48
CA ALA A 159 14.93 -14.21 -17.83
C ALA A 159 14.18 -15.51 -17.55
N ALA A 160 13.55 -15.64 -16.39
CA ALA A 160 12.83 -16.86 -16.03
C ALA A 160 11.54 -17.08 -16.83
N ILE A 161 10.84 -16.00 -17.19
CA ILE A 161 9.70 -16.07 -18.13
C ILE A 161 10.17 -16.58 -19.49
N LEU A 162 11.30 -16.07 -20.00
CA LEU A 162 11.87 -16.50 -21.28
C LEU A 162 12.36 -17.96 -21.23
N GLU A 163 12.91 -18.40 -20.10
CA GLU A 163 13.42 -19.75 -19.90
C GLU A 163 12.34 -20.77 -19.49
N GLN A 164 11.08 -20.36 -19.35
CA GLN A 164 9.98 -21.20 -18.83
C GLN A 164 10.32 -21.93 -17.52
N ARG A 165 11.14 -21.30 -16.67
CA ARG A 165 11.53 -21.83 -15.36
C ARG A 165 10.76 -21.11 -14.25
N CYS A 166 10.34 -21.86 -13.23
CA CYS A 166 9.85 -21.25 -11.99
C CYS A 166 11.01 -20.53 -11.29
N VAL A 167 10.86 -19.22 -11.03
CA VAL A 167 11.83 -18.45 -10.22
C VAL A 167 11.72 -18.90 -8.76
N GLU A 168 12.85 -19.20 -8.12
CA GLU A 168 12.90 -19.18 -6.65
C GLU A 168 12.70 -17.74 -6.18
N VAL A 169 11.50 -17.44 -5.67
CA VAL A 169 11.16 -16.12 -5.15
C VAL A 169 12.06 -15.80 -3.96
N VAL A 170 13.01 -14.89 -4.15
CA VAL A 170 13.72 -14.27 -3.03
C VAL A 170 12.68 -13.46 -2.24
N PRO A 171 12.50 -13.71 -0.93
CA PRO A 171 11.44 -13.06 -0.17
C PRO A 171 11.57 -11.54 -0.21
N ILE A 172 10.43 -10.88 -0.37
CA ILE A 172 10.26 -9.42 -0.50
C ILE A 172 10.62 -8.64 0.79
N SER A 173 10.94 -9.34 1.89
CA SER A 173 11.27 -8.73 3.18
C SER A 173 12.56 -9.30 3.80
N PRO A 174 13.37 -8.48 4.48
CA PRO A 174 14.45 -8.98 5.33
C PRO A 174 13.85 -9.91 6.40
N LYS A 175 14.35 -11.13 6.50
CA LYS A 175 13.98 -12.04 7.59
C LYS A 175 14.43 -11.43 8.91
N LYS A 176 13.52 -11.33 9.89
CA LYS A 176 13.93 -11.16 11.30
C LYS A 176 14.89 -12.30 11.64
N ALA A 177 16.07 -11.96 12.15
CA ALA A 177 17.05 -12.93 12.61
C ALA A 177 16.40 -13.86 13.64
N THR A 178 16.25 -15.12 13.29
CA THR A 178 15.77 -16.16 14.21
C THR A 178 16.96 -16.58 15.07
N GLN A 179 16.85 -16.40 16.38
CA GLN A 179 17.79 -17.01 17.31
C GLN A 179 17.65 -18.54 17.22
N ALA A 180 18.75 -19.19 16.87
CA ALA A 180 18.87 -20.63 16.83
C ALA A 180 18.74 -21.23 18.25
N GLN A 181 17.87 -22.23 18.39
CA GLN A 181 18.00 -23.22 19.45
C GLN A 181 18.29 -24.59 18.82
N THR A 182 19.46 -25.09 19.19
CA THR A 182 20.09 -26.35 18.84
C THR A 182 19.37 -27.55 19.49
N THR A 183 19.71 -28.75 18.98
CA THR A 183 19.50 -30.13 19.49
C THR A 183 18.28 -30.86 18.90
N ASN A 184 18.32 -32.13 18.51
CA ASN A 184 19.40 -33.10 18.29
C ASN A 184 18.85 -34.16 17.31
N ALA A 185 19.76 -34.78 16.55
CA ALA A 185 19.48 -35.85 15.61
C ALA A 185 18.97 -37.14 16.28
N THR A 186 18.05 -37.87 15.65
CA THR A 186 18.05 -39.34 15.62
C THR A 186 17.40 -39.84 14.32
N THR A 187 18.23 -40.52 13.56
CA THR A 187 18.03 -41.34 12.35
C THR A 187 17.00 -42.45 12.53
N VAL A 188 16.06 -42.64 11.59
CA VAL A 188 15.76 -43.92 10.90
C VAL A 188 15.13 -43.60 9.53
N GLU A 189 15.64 -44.25 8.49
CA GLU A 189 15.22 -44.15 7.08
C GLU A 189 14.10 -45.20 6.74
N PRO A 190 13.70 -45.47 5.48
CA PRO A 190 12.34 -45.18 5.00
C PRO A 190 11.53 -46.44 4.64
N GLU A 191 10.20 -46.35 4.64
CA GLU A 191 9.37 -47.30 3.89
C GLU A 191 8.31 -46.57 3.05
N SER A 192 8.49 -46.69 1.73
CA SER A 192 7.46 -46.50 0.72
C SER A 192 6.37 -47.57 0.85
N LEU A 193 5.12 -47.24 0.52
CA LEU A 193 4.25 -48.03 -0.37
C LEU A 193 2.89 -47.33 -0.61
N THR A 194 2.70 -46.90 -1.86
CA THR A 194 1.50 -46.99 -2.71
C THR A 194 0.08 -46.96 -2.12
N ALA A 195 -0.68 -45.96 -2.62
CA ALA A 195 -1.99 -46.01 -3.30
C ALA A 195 -3.07 -47.08 -2.97
N SER A 196 -4.31 -46.56 -2.97
CA SER A 196 -5.62 -47.23 -3.05
C SER A 196 -6.23 -47.66 -1.72
N ASP A 197 -7.29 -46.98 -1.29
CA ASP A 197 -8.61 -47.55 -1.51
C ASP A 197 -9.75 -46.54 -1.35
N ARG A 198 -10.60 -46.53 -2.38
CA ARG A 198 -11.96 -45.99 -2.35
C ARG A 198 -12.77 -46.86 -1.41
N GLU A 199 -13.44 -46.27 -0.43
CA GLU A 199 -14.76 -46.80 -0.07
C GLU A 199 -15.72 -45.72 0.44
N LYS A 200 -16.85 -45.64 -0.26
CA LYS A 200 -18.04 -44.89 0.08
C LYS A 200 -18.68 -45.51 1.32
N LYS A 201 -19.10 -44.71 2.30
CA LYS A 201 -20.29 -45.02 3.12
C LYS A 201 -21.07 -43.76 3.46
N ARG A 202 -22.21 -43.62 2.79
CA ARG A 202 -23.42 -42.93 3.25
C ARG A 202 -23.88 -43.53 4.59
N PHE A 203 -24.34 -42.72 5.53
CA PHE A 203 -25.56 -42.88 6.35
C PHE A 203 -25.75 -41.56 7.15
N LYS A 204 -26.69 -40.69 6.79
CA LYS A 204 -28.03 -40.53 7.40
C LYS A 204 -28.04 -40.68 8.93
N LYS A 205 -28.25 -39.58 9.66
CA LYS A 205 -29.58 -39.16 10.09
C LYS A 205 -29.60 -37.65 10.35
#